data_AF-A0A7S2R5I1-F1
#
_entry.id   AF-A0A7S2R5I1-F1
#
_cell.length_a   1.000
_cell.length_b   1.000
_cell.length_c   1.000
_cell.angle_alpha   90.00
_cell.angle_beta   90.00
_cell.angle_gamma   90.00
#
_symmetry.space_group_name_H-M   'P 1'
#
loop_
_entity.id
_entity.type
_entity.pdbx_description
1 polymer ?
#
loop_
_entity_poly.entity_id
_entity_poly.type
_entity_poly.pdbx_seq_one_letter_code
_entity_poly.pdbx_strand_id
1 'polypeptide(L)'
;SKREKKSGSPEKPLSDLGKISYRSYWTHVLFTLLAGQRGGDNVQIRTLSELTGIKSEDIISTLQSLNMIKCWKGQHAVFVKQEILADFMKQKKRIRMCKSECLTWEPPSQKKKKNA
;
A
#
# COMPACT_ATOMS: atom_id res chain seq x y z
N SER A 1 12.10 -4.29 1.59
CA SER A 1 10.78 -4.24 2.27
C SER A 1 9.98 -5.54 2.20
N LYS A 2 9.32 -5.89 1.06
CA LYS A 2 8.45 -7.08 1.00
C LYS A 2 9.16 -8.40 1.33
N ARG A 3 10.33 -8.66 0.74
CA ARG A 3 11.16 -9.85 1.04
C ARG A 3 11.72 -9.85 2.47
N GLU A 4 11.87 -8.68 3.07
CA GLU A 4 12.30 -8.53 4.47
C GLU A 4 11.13 -8.60 5.46
N LYS A 5 9.88 -8.73 4.97
CA LYS A 5 8.64 -8.65 5.76
C LYS A 5 8.57 -7.38 6.61
N LYS A 6 9.14 -6.27 6.12
CA LYS A 6 9.13 -4.96 6.77
C LYS A 6 8.30 -3.98 5.97
N SER A 7 7.37 -3.30 6.64
CA SER A 7 6.68 -2.13 6.09
C SER A 7 7.64 -0.94 6.06
N GLY A 8 7.77 -0.29 4.92
CA GLY A 8 8.62 0.89 4.75
C GLY A 8 7.83 2.12 4.36
N SER A 9 8.35 3.29 4.70
CA SER A 9 7.89 4.60 4.22
C SER A 9 9.11 5.31 3.62
N PRO A 10 8.94 6.12 2.56
CA PRO A 10 10.05 6.91 2.01
C PRO A 10 10.68 7.83 3.07
N GLU A 11 11.99 8.06 2.96
CA GLU A 11 12.68 9.03 3.80
C GLU A 11 12.13 10.45 3.56
N LYS A 12 12.00 11.22 4.65
CA LYS A 12 11.42 12.56 4.66
C LYS A 12 12.55 13.61 4.82
N PRO A 13 12.43 14.80 4.22
CA PRO A 13 11.32 15.29 3.41
C PRO A 13 11.35 14.77 1.96
N LEU A 14 10.16 14.47 1.42
CA LEU A 14 10.03 14.21 -0.02
C LEU A 14 9.94 15.51 -0.81
N SER A 15 10.51 15.50 -2.01
CA SER A 15 10.23 16.52 -3.03
C SER A 15 8.76 16.49 -3.46
N ASP A 16 8.24 17.59 -4.01
CA ASP A 16 6.83 17.66 -4.43
C ASP A 16 6.51 16.65 -5.54
N LEU A 17 7.44 16.45 -6.48
CA LEU A 17 7.33 15.38 -7.47
C LEU A 17 7.38 13.98 -6.82
N GLY A 18 8.19 13.81 -5.78
CA GLY A 18 8.24 12.59 -4.97
C GLY A 18 6.88 12.28 -4.37
N LYS A 19 6.25 13.25 -3.69
CA LYS A 19 4.92 13.08 -3.08
C LYS A 19 3.87 12.64 -4.09
N ILE A 20 3.83 13.28 -5.27
CA ILE A 20 2.88 12.93 -6.34
C ILE A 20 3.15 11.51 -6.85
N SER A 21 4.42 11.19 -7.11
CA SER A 21 4.84 9.87 -7.62
C SER A 21 4.49 8.74 -6.66
N TYR A 22 4.81 8.89 -5.37
CA TYR A 22 4.52 7.89 -4.35
C TYR A 22 3.01 7.72 -4.16
N ARG A 23 2.24 8.81 -4.14
CA ARG A 23 0.80 8.74 -4.01
C ARG A 23 0.15 8.06 -5.20
N SER A 24 0.60 8.35 -6.42
CA SER A 24 0.15 7.65 -7.62
C SER A 24 0.43 6.14 -7.55
N TYR A 25 1.63 5.76 -7.12
CA TYR A 25 2.01 4.37 -6.91
C TYR A 25 1.16 3.67 -5.85
N TRP A 26 0.99 4.29 -4.67
CA TRP A 26 0.19 3.74 -3.58
C TRP A 26 -1.27 3.57 -3.98
N THR A 27 -1.88 4.57 -4.62
CA THR A 27 -3.24 4.45 -5.16
C THR A 27 -3.35 3.26 -6.12
N HIS A 28 -2.41 3.13 -7.06
CA HIS A 28 -2.42 2.03 -8.02
C HIS A 28 -2.33 0.65 -7.38
N VAL A 29 -1.42 0.49 -6.41
CA VAL A 29 -1.23 -0.79 -5.70
C VAL A 29 -2.45 -1.12 -4.85
N LEU A 30 -2.95 -0.15 -4.07
CA LEU A 30 -4.12 -0.33 -3.22
C LEU A 30 -5.35 -0.67 -4.05
N PHE A 31 -5.62 0.05 -5.13
CA PHE A 31 -6.80 -0.18 -5.96
C PHE A 31 -6.72 -1.50 -6.71
N THR A 32 -5.54 -1.89 -7.18
CA THR A 32 -5.37 -3.20 -7.83
C THR A 32 -5.65 -4.34 -6.85
N LEU A 33 -5.26 -4.18 -5.58
CA LEU A 33 -5.55 -5.16 -4.54
C LEU A 33 -7.03 -5.19 -4.18
N LEU A 34 -7.65 -4.02 -3.97
CA LEU A 34 -9.08 -3.91 -3.65
C LEU A 34 -9.97 -4.38 -4.80
N ALA A 35 -9.58 -4.19 -6.06
CA ALA A 35 -10.32 -4.67 -7.23
C ALA A 35 -10.34 -6.20 -7.36
N GLY A 36 -9.37 -6.88 -6.75
CA GLY A 36 -9.34 -8.35 -6.68
C GLY A 36 -10.19 -8.94 -5.56
N GLN A 37 -10.62 -8.13 -4.58
CA GLN A 37 -11.48 -8.58 -3.50
C GLN A 37 -12.96 -8.52 -3.91
N ARG A 38 -13.76 -9.48 -3.45
CA ARG A 38 -15.21 -9.48 -3.69
C ARG A 38 -15.83 -8.35 -2.87
N GLY A 39 -16.67 -7.53 -3.52
CA GLY A 39 -17.34 -6.40 -2.86
C GLY A 39 -18.14 -6.87 -1.65
N GLY A 40 -17.80 -6.35 -0.47
CA GLY A 40 -18.43 -6.71 0.81
C GLY A 40 -17.45 -7.07 1.93
N ASP A 41 -16.21 -7.42 1.59
CA ASP A 41 -15.21 -7.74 2.60
C ASP A 41 -14.69 -6.47 3.30
N ASN A 42 -14.78 -6.46 4.64
CA ASN A 42 -14.14 -5.44 5.46
C ASN A 42 -12.62 -5.64 5.45
N VAL A 43 -11.91 -4.82 4.69
CA VAL A 43 -10.45 -4.89 4.59
C VAL A 43 -9.80 -4.07 5.69
N GLN A 44 -8.98 -4.73 6.51
CA GLN A 44 -8.21 -4.04 7.55
C GLN A 44 -6.95 -3.38 6.99
N ILE A 45 -6.61 -2.20 7.48
CA ILE A 45 -5.39 -1.47 7.08
C ILE A 45 -4.12 -2.27 7.38
N ARG A 46 -4.12 -3.04 8.47
CA ARG A 46 -3.00 -3.92 8.82
C ARG A 46 -2.73 -4.93 7.71
N THR A 47 -3.77 -5.60 7.23
CA THR A 47 -3.66 -6.57 6.12
C THR A 47 -3.15 -5.91 4.84
N LEU A 48 -3.63 -4.70 4.53
CA LEU A 48 -3.10 -3.92 3.39
C LEU A 48 -1.61 -3.61 3.56
N SER A 49 -1.18 -3.25 4.77
CA SER A 49 0.23 -2.96 5.07
C SER A 49 1.12 -4.19 4.88
N GLU A 50 0.67 -5.36 5.36
CA GLU A 50 1.40 -6.63 5.23
C GLU A 50 1.52 -7.08 3.76
N LEU A 51 0.44 -6.96 2.97
CA LEU A 51 0.44 -7.36 1.55
C LEU A 51 1.23 -6.41 0.65
N THR A 52 1.14 -5.10 0.92
CA THR A 52 1.74 -4.06 0.07
C THR A 52 3.15 -3.67 0.52
N GLY A 53 3.52 -3.92 1.78
CA GLY A 53 4.75 -3.43 2.38
C GLY A 53 4.78 -1.91 2.60
N ILE A 54 3.62 -1.23 2.43
CA ILE A 54 3.46 0.20 2.66
C ILE A 54 3.10 0.41 4.13
N LYS A 55 3.65 1.44 4.77
CA LYS A 55 3.32 1.78 6.17
C LYS A 55 1.84 2.15 6.31
N SER A 56 1.21 1.78 7.42
CA SER A 56 -0.22 2.06 7.66
C SER A 56 -0.57 3.54 7.57
N GLU A 57 0.32 4.44 8.03
CA GLU A 57 0.16 5.90 7.93
C GLU A 57 0.03 6.37 6.47
N ASP A 58 0.83 5.82 5.56
CA ASP A 58 0.83 6.16 4.13
C ASP A 58 -0.44 5.61 3.45
N ILE A 59 -0.90 4.42 3.86
CA ILE A 59 -2.17 3.84 3.41
C ILE A 59 -3.34 4.71 3.86
N ILE A 60 -3.37 5.11 5.14
CA ILE A 60 -4.41 5.98 5.71
C ILE A 60 -4.46 7.30 4.95
N SER A 61 -3.33 8.00 4.82
CA SER A 61 -3.28 9.31 4.15
C SER A 61 -3.67 9.23 2.66
N THR A 62 -3.32 8.13 1.98
CA THR A 62 -3.73 7.89 0.59
C THR A 62 -5.22 7.65 0.49
N LEU A 63 -5.79 6.75 1.30
CA LEU A 63 -7.22 6.42 1.28
C LEU A 63 -8.09 7.60 1.76
N GLN A 64 -7.59 8.39 2.72
CA GLN A 64 -8.25 9.62 3.19
C GLN A 64 -8.41 10.60 2.05
N SER A 65 -7.38 10.78 1.25
CA SER A 65 -7.47 11.69 0.11
C SER A 65 -8.42 11.27 -1.00
N LEU A 66 -8.76 9.99 -1.04
CA LEU A 66 -9.70 9.41 -2.00
C LEU A 66 -11.12 9.32 -1.41
N ASN A 67 -11.32 9.76 -0.17
CA ASN A 67 -12.57 9.62 0.58
C ASN A 67 -13.05 8.15 0.68
N MET A 68 -12.10 7.21 0.83
CA MET A 68 -12.35 5.74 0.86
C MET A 68 -12.05 5.09 2.21
N ILE A 69 -12.01 5.89 3.28
CA ILE A 69 -11.73 5.44 4.63
C ILE A 69 -12.66 6.14 5.60
N LYS A 70 -13.17 5.39 6.58
CA LYS A 70 -13.94 5.94 7.69
C LYS A 70 -13.37 5.40 8.98
N CYS A 71 -13.06 6.30 9.91
CA CYS A 71 -12.66 5.90 11.25
C CYS A 71 -13.92 5.56 12.05
N TRP A 72 -13.95 4.38 12.65
CA TRP A 72 -15.04 3.92 13.49
C TRP A 72 -14.48 3.46 14.83
N LYS A 73 -14.83 4.16 15.92
CA LYS A 73 -14.37 3.87 17.30
C LYS A 73 -12.85 3.68 17.45
N GLY A 74 -12.05 4.51 16.79
CA GLY A 74 -10.58 4.40 16.82
C GLY A 74 -9.99 3.29 15.93
N GLN A 75 -10.84 2.48 15.30
CA GLN A 75 -10.45 1.54 14.24
C GLN A 75 -10.60 2.22 12.88
N HIS A 76 -9.64 1.99 11.99
CA HIS A 76 -9.73 2.47 10.62
C HIS A 76 -10.38 1.39 9.75
N ALA A 77 -11.59 1.66 9.25
CA ALA A 77 -12.29 0.78 8.33
C ALA A 77 -12.18 1.35 6.91
N VAL A 78 -11.72 0.51 5.98
CA VAL A 78 -11.63 0.86 4.56
C VAL A 78 -12.98 0.58 3.91
N PHE A 79 -13.53 1.58 3.21
CA PHE A 79 -14.77 1.44 2.46
C PHE A 79 -14.46 1.56 0.98
N VAL A 80 -14.73 0.48 0.25
CA VAL A 80 -14.49 0.43 -1.18
C VAL A 80 -15.76 0.86 -1.91
N LYS A 81 -15.76 2.09 -2.44
CA LYS A 81 -16.79 2.51 -3.40
C LYS A 81 -16.49 1.83 -4.73
N GLN A 82 -17.34 0.89 -5.12
CA GLN A 82 -17.14 0.10 -6.34
C GLN A 82 -17.11 0.98 -7.60
N GLU A 83 -17.83 2.10 -7.62
CA GLU A 83 -17.83 3.08 -8.72
C GLU A 83 -16.45 3.70 -8.93
N ILE A 84 -15.84 4.23 -7.87
CA ILE A 84 -14.49 4.82 -7.91
C ILE A 84 -13.45 3.79 -8.37
N LEU A 85 -13.60 2.55 -7.87
CA LEU A 85 -12.72 1.45 -8.25
C LEU A 85 -12.88 1.07 -9.73
N ALA A 86 -14.12 1.02 -10.22
CA ALA A 86 -14.43 0.71 -11.61
C ALA A 86 -13.90 1.79 -12.56
N ASP A 87 -14.09 3.07 -12.21
CA ASP A 87 -13.58 4.19 -13.00
C ASP A 87 -12.06 4.22 -13.03
N PHE A 88 -11.40 3.96 -11.89
CA PHE A 88 -9.95 3.81 -11.84
C PHE A 88 -9.48 2.66 -12.72
N MET A 89 -10.16 1.51 -12.69
CA MET A 89 -9.81 0.35 -13.52
C MET A 89 -10.00 0.64 -15.02
N LYS A 90 -10.99 1.46 -15.41
CA LYS A 90 -11.17 1.94 -16.80
C LYS A 90 -10.06 2.90 -17.22
N GLN A 91 -9.67 3.82 -16.34
CA GLN A 91 -8.62 4.81 -16.61
C GLN A 91 -7.19 4.26 -16.40
N LYS A 92 -7.06 3.03 -15.89
CA LYS A 92 -5.80 2.41 -15.53
C LYS A 92 -4.91 2.25 -16.76
N LYS A 93 -3.91 3.12 -16.88
CA LYS A 93 -2.81 2.90 -17.82
C LYS A 93 -2.01 1.68 -17.38
N ARG A 94 -1.50 0.93 -18.36
CA ARG A 94 -0.68 -0.27 -18.11
C ARG A 94 0.68 0.16 -17.55
N ILE A 95 0.80 0.19 -16.22
CA ILE A 95 2.07 0.49 -15.54
C ILE A 95 2.95 -0.76 -15.56
N ARG A 96 4.22 -0.62 -15.96
CA ARG A 96 5.20 -1.70 -15.83
C ARG A 96 5.57 -1.84 -14.35
N MET A 97 5.06 -2.89 -13.72
CA MET A 97 5.43 -3.25 -12.34
C MET A 97 6.64 -4.19 -12.33
N CYS A 98 7.43 -4.13 -11.26
CA CYS A 98 8.52 -5.07 -11.03
C CYS A 98 7.96 -6.49 -10.86
N LYS A 99 8.56 -7.46 -11.56
CA LYS A 99 8.24 -8.89 -11.41
C LYS A 99 9.05 -9.47 -10.27
N SER A 100 8.38 -10.01 -9.26
CA SER A 100 9.03 -10.62 -8.09
C SER A 100 9.91 -11.82 -8.47
N GLU A 101 9.55 -12.54 -9.53
CA GLU A 101 10.27 -13.71 -10.06
C GLU A 101 11.66 -13.35 -10.61
N CYS A 102 11.84 -12.14 -11.12
CA CYS A 102 13.10 -11.70 -11.70
C CYS A 102 14.05 -11.06 -10.67
N LEU A 103 13.65 -11.02 -9.39
CA LEU A 103 14.48 -10.46 -8.33
C LEU A 103 15.32 -11.57 -7.71
N THR A 104 16.63 -11.55 -7.90
CA THR A 104 17.56 -12.45 -7.20
C THR A 104 18.19 -11.66 -6.06
N TRP A 105 17.56 -11.69 -4.90
CA TRP A 105 17.99 -10.93 -3.72
C TRP A 105 17.46 -11.57 -2.44
N GLU A 106 18.34 -11.75 -1.46
CA GLU A 106 18.01 -12.26 -0.14
C GLU A 106 18.36 -11.23 0.93
N PRO A 107 17.56 -11.14 2.01
CA PRO A 107 17.82 -10.19 3.08
C PRO A 107 19.15 -10.51 3.77
N PRO A 108 20.00 -9.49 4.05
CA PRO A 108 21.24 -9.69 4.77
C PRO A 108 20.93 -10.29 6.16
N SER A 109 21.69 -11.32 6.55
CA SER A 109 21.48 -12.00 7.83
C SER A 109 21.55 -10.99 8.97
N GLN A 110 20.47 -10.89 9.76
CA GLN A 110 20.48 -10.01 10.93
C GLN A 110 21.48 -10.59 11.93
N LYS A 111 22.66 -9.96 12.07
CA LYS A 111 23.60 -10.26 13.15
C LYS A 111 22.82 -10.13 14.47
N LYS A 112 22.58 -11.25 15.16
CA LYS A 112 22.01 -11.25 16.52
C LYS A 112 22.89 -10.32 17.37
N LYS A 113 22.35 -9.21 17.86
CA LYS A 113 23.00 -8.45 18.92
C LYS A 113 23.17 -9.42 20.09
N LYS A 114 24.42 -9.77 20.42
CA LYS A 114 24.73 -10.44 21.68
C LYS A 114 24.37 -9.44 22.77
N ASN A 115 23.34 -9.73 23.55
CA ASN A 115 23.11 -9.03 24.80
C ASN A 115 24.33 -9.35 25.69
N ALA A 116 25.12 -8.32 25.99
CA ALA A 116 26.16 -8.34 27.00
C ALA A 116 25.57 -7.82 28.30
#